data_AF-A0A6L6LCB7-F1
#
_entry.id   AF-A0A6L6LCB7-F1
#
_cell.length_a   1.000
_cell.length_b   1.000
_cell.length_c   1.000
_cell.angle_alpha   90.00
_cell.angle_beta   90.00
_cell.angle_gamma   90.00
#
_symmetry.space_group_name_H-M   'P 1'
#
loop_
_entity.id
_entity.type
_entity.pdbx_description
1 polymer ?
#
loop_
_entity_poly.entity_id
_entity_poly.type
_entity_poly.pdbx_seq_one_letter_code
_entity_poly.pdbx_strand_id
1 'polypeptide(L)'
;MAIAQENIERIQRMEGYLNDYAKTLEETKKAVDQLREHQDSYIQLRDYYSSQAYFDDLDLSNQADFPADLPCGVLSEDAVYDLLDEHFQMGVELLEIATKMIKER
;
A
#
# COMPACT_ATOMS: atom_id res chain seq x y z
N MET A 1 8.41 50.80 -9.94
CA MET A 1 7.23 50.34 -9.17
C MET A 1 7.74 49.48 -8.03
N ALA A 2 7.34 49.76 -6.79
CA ALA A 2 7.68 48.92 -5.63
C ALA A 2 6.85 47.63 -5.66
N ILE A 3 7.46 46.50 -5.30
CA ILE A 3 6.73 45.22 -5.14
C ILE A 3 5.83 45.36 -3.90
N ALA A 4 4.53 45.10 -4.06
CA ALA A 4 3.60 45.07 -2.93
C ALA A 4 3.86 43.86 -2.03
N GLN A 5 3.77 44.05 -0.71
CA GLN A 5 3.96 42.99 0.29
C GLN A 5 3.05 41.77 0.06
N GLU A 6 1.79 42.02 -0.32
CA GLU A 6 0.82 40.97 -0.66
C GLU A 6 1.32 40.06 -1.81
N ASN A 7 2.06 40.61 -2.77
CA ASN A 7 2.63 39.80 -3.87
C ASN A 7 3.68 38.84 -3.34
N ILE A 8 4.51 39.27 -2.38
CA ILE A 8 5.56 38.43 -1.77
C ILE A 8 4.90 37.30 -0.97
N GLU A 9 3.90 37.60 -0.15
CA GLU A 9 3.17 36.62 0.65
C GLU A 9 2.45 35.57 -0.21
N ARG A 10 1.84 36.01 -1.32
CA ARG A 10 1.21 35.08 -2.28
C ARG A 10 2.24 34.15 -2.91
N ILE A 11 3.39 34.68 -3.34
CA ILE A 11 4.47 33.86 -3.94
C ILE A 11 4.97 32.83 -2.92
N GLN A 12 5.29 33.25 -1.70
CA GLN A 12 5.76 32.33 -0.65
C GLN A 12 4.76 31.23 -0.33
N ARG A 13 3.46 31.54 -0.34
CA ARG A 13 2.41 30.54 -0.13
C ARG A 13 2.35 29.52 -1.26
N MET A 14 2.38 29.98 -2.52
CA MET A 14 2.38 29.08 -3.67
C MET A 14 3.65 28.24 -3.75
N GLU A 15 4.80 28.81 -3.39
CA GLU A 15 6.08 28.11 -3.28
C GLU A 15 6.01 26.99 -2.23
N GLY A 16 5.36 27.24 -1.09
CA GLY A 16 5.09 26.22 -0.08
C GLY A 16 4.27 25.06 -0.68
N TYR A 17 3.15 25.36 -1.32
CA TYR A 17 2.31 24.33 -1.96
C TYR A 17 3.06 23.54 -3.04
N LEU A 18 3.88 24.20 -3.85
CA LEU A 18 4.70 23.56 -4.87
C LEU A 18 5.67 22.56 -4.24
N ASN A 19 6.42 22.98 -3.23
CA ASN A 19 7.45 22.15 -2.60
C ASN A 19 6.83 20.97 -1.85
N ASP A 20 5.75 21.21 -1.09
CA ASP A 20 5.06 20.15 -0.35
C ASP A 20 4.46 19.09 -1.28
N TYR A 21 3.81 19.52 -2.36
CA TYR A 21 3.19 18.60 -3.30
C TYR A 21 4.23 17.85 -4.15
N ALA A 22 5.32 18.52 -4.55
CA ALA A 22 6.42 17.87 -5.26
C ALA A 22 7.06 16.75 -4.43
N LYS A 23 7.32 17.02 -3.15
CA LYS A 23 7.84 16.01 -2.21
C LYS A 23 6.85 14.85 -2.04
N THR A 24 5.57 15.15 -1.84
CA THR A 24 4.52 14.14 -1.69
C THR A 24 4.42 13.23 -2.92
N LEU A 25 4.55 13.78 -4.14
CA LEU A 25 4.57 12.99 -5.37
C LEU A 25 5.80 12.08 -5.46
N GLU A 26 6.97 12.55 -5.03
CA GLU A 26 8.18 11.73 -5.02
C GLU A 26 8.04 10.53 -4.07
N GLU A 27 7.56 10.77 -2.85
CA GLU A 27 7.35 9.73 -1.84
C GLU A 27 6.26 8.74 -2.28
N THR A 28 5.14 9.24 -2.79
CA THR A 28 4.06 8.41 -3.34
C THR A 28 4.56 7.54 -4.48
N LYS A 29 5.38 8.08 -5.39
CA LYS A 29 5.95 7.31 -6.50
C LYS A 29 6.80 6.14 -6.00
N LYS A 30 7.65 6.38 -5.00
CA LYS A 30 8.48 5.32 -4.40
C LYS A 30 7.61 4.22 -3.80
N ALA A 31 6.55 4.58 -3.06
CA ALA A 31 5.64 3.60 -2.48
C ALA A 31 4.86 2.80 -3.55
N VAL A 32 4.38 3.45 -4.60
CA VAL A 32 3.69 2.79 -5.72
C VAL A 32 4.64 1.85 -6.48
N ASP A 33 5.90 2.24 -6.66
CA ASP A 33 6.90 1.38 -7.29
C ASP A 33 7.18 0.13 -6.45
N GLN A 34 7.30 0.28 -5.12
CA GLN A 34 7.42 -0.87 -4.20
C GLN A 34 6.19 -1.80 -4.24
N LEU A 35 4.99 -1.24 -4.23
CA LEU A 35 3.76 -2.03 -4.38
C LEU A 35 3.76 -2.82 -5.69
N ARG A 36 4.22 -2.20 -6.79
CA ARG A 36 4.31 -2.88 -8.09
C ARG A 36 5.31 -4.03 -8.07
N GLU A 37 6.46 -3.86 -7.42
CA GLU A 37 7.48 -4.91 -7.29
C GLU A 37 6.99 -6.11 -6.46
N HIS A 38 6.14 -5.87 -5.47
CA HIS A 38 5.60 -6.91 -4.58
C HIS A 38 4.27 -7.52 -5.04
N GLN A 39 3.65 -7.00 -6.12
CA GLN A 39 2.34 -7.44 -6.57
C GLN A 39 2.31 -8.93 -6.92
N ASP A 40 3.37 -9.45 -7.54
CA ASP A 40 3.47 -10.88 -7.87
C ASP A 40 3.55 -11.74 -6.59
N SER A 41 4.29 -11.30 -5.57
CA SER A 41 4.36 -11.99 -4.28
C SER A 41 3.01 -11.99 -3.55
N TYR A 42 2.27 -10.87 -3.60
CA TYR A 42 0.91 -10.80 -3.08
C TYR A 42 -0.02 -11.80 -3.78
N ILE A 43 0.06 -11.91 -5.11
CA ILE A 43 -0.74 -12.87 -5.88
C ILE A 43 -0.44 -14.31 -5.44
N GLN A 44 0.84 -14.66 -5.28
CA GLN A 44 1.24 -15.99 -4.78
C GLN A 44 0.70 -16.27 -3.37
N LEU A 45 0.75 -15.29 -2.47
CA LEU A 45 0.20 -15.42 -1.12
C LEU A 45 -1.32 -15.62 -1.12
N ARG A 46 -2.05 -14.82 -1.90
CA ARG A 46 -3.51 -14.95 -2.07
C ARG A 46 -3.88 -16.32 -2.62
N ASP A 47 -3.17 -16.77 -3.65
CA ASP A 47 -3.44 -18.04 -4.30
C ASP A 47 -3.15 -19.20 -3.34
N TYR A 48 -2.05 -19.12 -2.59
CA TYR A 48 -1.71 -20.07 -1.51
C TYR A 48 -2.83 -20.16 -0.47
N TYR A 49 -3.29 -19.03 0.08
CA TYR A 49 -4.32 -19.00 1.12
C TYR A 49 -5.64 -19.68 0.71
N SER A 50 -5.97 -19.65 -0.58
CA SER A 50 -7.15 -20.31 -1.14
C SER A 50 -6.92 -21.76 -1.62
N SER A 51 -5.69 -22.27 -1.49
CA SER A 51 -5.28 -23.53 -2.09
C SER A 51 -5.42 -24.73 -1.15
N GLN A 52 -5.44 -25.94 -1.71
CA GLN A 52 -5.35 -27.17 -0.92
C GLN A 52 -4.05 -27.25 -0.09
N ALA A 53 -2.94 -26.71 -0.61
CA ALA A 53 -1.66 -26.72 0.09
C ALA A 53 -1.73 -25.96 1.42
N TYR A 54 -2.47 -24.85 1.48
CA TYR A 54 -2.70 -24.12 2.72
C TYR A 54 -3.44 -24.99 3.76
N PHE A 55 -4.48 -25.70 3.35
CA PHE A 55 -5.22 -26.58 4.26
C PHE A 55 -4.36 -27.76 4.73
N ASP A 56 -3.56 -28.34 3.84
CA ASP A 56 -2.63 -29.43 4.19
C ASP A 56 -1.55 -28.93 5.17
N ASP A 57 -1.00 -27.72 4.96
CA ASP A 57 -0.02 -27.11 5.84
C ASP A 57 -0.63 -26.70 7.20
N LEU A 58 -1.90 -26.26 7.21
CA LEU A 58 -2.64 -25.98 8.43
C LEU A 58 -2.83 -27.25 9.26
N ASP A 59 -3.27 -28.36 8.62
CA ASP A 59 -3.40 -29.66 9.28
C ASP A 59 -2.05 -30.18 9.79
N LEU A 60 -0.97 -29.99 9.01
CA LEU A 60 0.39 -30.31 9.44
C LEU A 60 0.81 -29.50 10.67
N SER A 61 0.48 -28.21 10.71
CA SER A 61 0.83 -27.33 11.84
C SER A 61 0.15 -27.72 13.17
N ASN A 62 -0.94 -28.49 13.10
CA ASN A 62 -1.66 -29.01 14.27
C ASN A 62 -1.06 -30.31 14.84
N GLN A 63 -0.01 -30.87 14.21
CA GLN A 63 0.62 -32.11 14.68
C GLN A 63 1.51 -31.87 15.91
N ALA A 64 1.60 -32.87 16.78
CA ALA A 64 2.32 -32.76 18.06
C ALA A 64 3.85 -32.59 17.92
N ASP A 65 4.41 -32.98 16.77
CA ASP A 65 5.82 -32.88 16.42
C ASP A 65 6.14 -31.64 15.57
N PHE A 66 5.16 -30.79 15.26
CA PHE A 66 5.39 -29.54 14.55
C PHE A 66 6.23 -28.57 15.40
N PRO A 67 7.22 -27.86 14.83
CA PRO A 67 8.07 -26.94 15.59
C PRO A 67 7.27 -25.81 16.23
N ALA A 68 7.21 -25.78 17.56
CA ALA A 68 6.42 -24.81 18.32
C ALA A 68 6.94 -23.37 18.22
N ASP A 69 8.19 -23.18 17.80
CA ASP A 69 8.84 -21.86 17.64
C ASP A 69 8.85 -21.35 16.19
N LEU A 70 8.30 -22.11 15.23
CA LEU A 70 8.19 -21.68 13.85
C LEU A 70 7.05 -20.64 13.70
N PRO A 71 7.31 -19.43 13.18
CA PRO A 71 6.26 -18.45 12.95
C PRO A 71 5.32 -18.90 11.82
N CYS A 72 4.05 -19.13 12.16
CA CYS A 72 3.02 -19.60 11.22
C CYS A 72 1.86 -18.61 11.10
N GLY A 73 2.12 -17.30 11.15
CA GLY A 73 1.07 -16.28 10.99
C GLY A 73 0.30 -16.41 9.67
N VAL A 74 0.93 -16.95 8.63
CA VAL A 74 0.29 -17.25 7.34
C VAL A 74 -0.81 -18.31 7.44
N LEU A 75 -0.76 -19.19 8.45
CA LEU A 75 -1.75 -20.24 8.72
C LEU A 75 -2.85 -19.78 9.70
N SER A 76 -2.84 -18.50 10.09
CA SER A 76 -3.94 -17.93 10.84
C SER A 76 -5.09 -17.57 9.91
N GLU A 77 -6.33 -17.68 10.41
CA GLU A 77 -7.54 -17.30 9.67
C GLU A 77 -7.53 -15.81 9.32
N ASP A 78 -7.13 -14.95 10.25
CA ASP A 78 -7.32 -13.50 10.12
C ASP A 78 -6.18 -12.81 9.33
N ALA A 79 -4.91 -13.18 9.53
CA ALA A 79 -3.81 -12.33 9.07
C ALA A 79 -3.73 -12.20 7.54
N VAL A 80 -3.96 -13.29 6.80
CA VAL A 80 -3.96 -13.21 5.34
C VAL A 80 -5.26 -12.59 4.85
N TYR A 81 -6.40 -12.92 5.47
CA TYR A 81 -7.70 -12.35 5.09
C TYR A 81 -7.72 -10.83 5.22
N ASP A 82 -7.26 -10.29 6.35
CA ASP A 82 -7.18 -8.84 6.61
C ASP A 82 -6.29 -8.15 5.57
N LEU A 83 -5.14 -8.75 5.23
CA LEU A 83 -4.25 -8.23 4.20
C LEU A 83 -4.91 -8.19 2.81
N LEU A 84 -5.74 -9.19 2.45
CA LEU A 84 -6.47 -9.19 1.18
C LEU A 84 -7.50 -8.05 1.12
N ASP A 85 -8.18 -7.76 2.24
CA ASP A 85 -9.11 -6.63 2.32
C ASP A 85 -8.37 -5.29 2.24
N GLU A 86 -7.30 -5.12 3.03
CA GLU A 86 -6.44 -3.92 2.96
C GLU A 86 -5.90 -3.67 1.54
N HIS A 87 -5.48 -4.73 0.85
CA HIS A 87 -5.07 -4.65 -0.55
C HIS A 87 -6.19 -4.11 -1.46
N PHE A 88 -7.41 -4.64 -1.31
CA PHE A 88 -8.55 -4.21 -2.09
C PHE A 88 -8.90 -2.74 -1.82
N GLN A 89 -8.98 -2.33 -0.55
CA GLN A 89 -9.29 -0.95 -0.18
C GLN A 89 -8.24 0.02 -0.70
N MET A 90 -6.95 -0.31 -0.56
CA MET A 90 -5.86 0.49 -1.12
C MET A 90 -5.99 0.66 -2.64
N GLY A 91 -6.36 -0.40 -3.37
CA GLY A 91 -6.63 -0.32 -4.80
C GLY A 91 -7.74 0.68 -5.15
N VAL A 92 -8.81 0.73 -4.36
CA VAL A 92 -9.91 1.70 -4.52
C VAL A 92 -9.41 3.13 -4.28
N GLU A 93 -8.70 3.38 -3.18
CA GLU A 93 -8.17 4.70 -2.85
C GLU A 93 -7.21 5.23 -3.94
N LEU A 94 -6.35 4.36 -4.47
CA LEU A 94 -5.45 4.71 -5.58
C LEU A 94 -6.22 5.11 -6.84
N LEU A 95 -7.32 4.42 -7.17
CA LEU A 95 -8.19 4.78 -8.30
C LEU A 95 -8.89 6.13 -8.09
N GLU A 96 -9.37 6.40 -6.88
CA GLU A 96 -10.02 7.66 -6.54
C GLU A 96 -9.06 8.85 -6.69
N ILE A 97 -7.87 8.74 -6.11
CA ILE A 97 -6.84 9.79 -6.19
C ILE A 97 -6.35 9.96 -7.64
N ALA A 98 -6.07 8.87 -8.36
CA ALA A 98 -5.66 8.95 -9.77
C ALA A 98 -6.73 9.66 -10.62
N THR A 99 -8.01 9.32 -10.41
CA THR A 99 -9.13 9.96 -11.11
C THR A 99 -9.20 11.46 -10.80
N LYS A 100 -9.04 11.85 -9.53
CA LYS A 100 -9.02 13.26 -9.12
C LYS A 100 -7.85 14.00 -9.79
N MET A 101 -6.64 13.45 -9.76
CA MET A 101 -5.46 14.07 -10.38
C MET A 101 -5.63 14.30 -11.89
N ILE A 102 -6.26 13.35 -12.60
CA ILE A 102 -6.48 13.44 -14.04
C ILE A 102 -7.56 14.48 -14.39
N LYS A 103 -8.63 14.59 -13.58
CA LYS A 103 -9.72 15.54 -13.81
C LYS A 103 -9.32 17.01 -13.61
N GLU A 104 -8.36 17.28 -12.73
CA GLU A 104 -7.94 18.63 -12.35
C GLU A 104 -6.76 19.16 -13.19
N ARG A 105 -6.44 18.51 -14.32
CA ARG A 105 -5.41 18.92 -15.27
C ARG A 105 -6.00 19.65 -16.47
#